data_AF-A0A9E1UHR7-F1
#
_entry.id   AF-A0A9E1UHR7-F1
#
_cell.length_a   1.000
_cell.length_b   1.000
_cell.length_c   1.000
_cell.angle_alpha   90.00
_cell.angle_beta   90.00
_cell.angle_gamma   90.00
#
_symmetry.space_group_name_H-M   'P 1'
#
loop_
_entity.id
_entity.type
_entity.pdbx_description
1 polymer ?
#
loop_
_entity_poly.entity_id
_entity_poly.type
_entity_poly.pdbx_seq_one_letter_code
_entity_poly.pdbx_strand_id
1 'polypeptide(L)'
;MFATIGHTFELMKMSWDVLMKDKELLFFPLFTVIGLVAVISIFSGIAGSTGAFTRLDANAISRGDQILYVLAFFSSYFVIIFFNAALISAALDRLRGGDPNVSSGLSHAFAHIHTIFIWALIAATVGLALQLLRANQRNIFARMIIDMIGGVW
;
A
#
# COMPACT_ATOMS: atom_id res chain seq x y z
N MET A 1 -32.03 13.50 -5.57
CA MET A 1 -30.86 12.61 -5.75
C MET A 1 -29.79 13.21 -6.68
N PHE A 2 -30.15 13.73 -7.87
CA PHE A 2 -29.16 14.34 -8.79
C PHE A 2 -28.52 15.65 -8.29
N ALA A 3 -29.20 16.44 -7.47
CA ALA A 3 -28.63 17.65 -6.86
C ALA A 3 -27.50 17.36 -5.85
N THR A 4 -27.58 16.23 -5.14
CA THR A 4 -26.57 15.83 -4.15
C THR A 4 -25.26 15.42 -4.81
N ILE A 5 -25.33 14.73 -5.96
CA ILE A 5 -24.15 14.33 -6.77
C ILE A 5 -23.43 15.57 -7.31
N GLY A 6 -24.17 16.59 -7.76
CA GLY A 6 -23.58 17.87 -8.20
C GLY A 6 -22.79 18.55 -7.08
N HIS A 7 -23.32 18.56 -5.86
CA HIS A 7 -22.66 19.15 -4.69
C HIS A 7 -21.40 18.38 -4.27
N THR A 8 -21.41 17.04 -4.34
CA THR A 8 -20.21 16.22 -4.10
C THR A 8 -19.15 16.46 -5.17
N PHE A 9 -19.55 16.59 -6.43
CA PHE A 9 -18.63 16.87 -7.53
C PHE A 9 -18.00 18.25 -7.41
N GLU A 10 -18.78 19.24 -6.93
CA GLU A 10 -18.30 20.60 -6.67
C GLU A 10 -17.31 20.64 -5.50
N LEU A 11 -17.60 19.94 -4.40
CA LEU A 11 -16.67 19.77 -3.28
C LEU A 11 -15.37 19.06 -3.68
N MET A 12 -15.47 18.02 -4.52
CA MET A 12 -14.31 17.33 -5.08
C MET A 12 -13.50 18.26 -5.97
N LYS A 13 -14.14 19.09 -6.79
CA LYS A 13 -13.47 20.05 -7.68
C LYS A 13 -12.76 21.15 -6.89
N MET A 14 -13.38 21.65 -5.82
CA MET A 14 -12.73 22.60 -4.91
C MET A 14 -11.54 21.97 -4.18
N SER A 15 -11.68 20.73 -3.70
CA SER A 15 -10.56 20.00 -3.07
C SER A 15 -9.42 19.73 -4.06
N TRP A 16 -9.77 19.44 -5.32
CA TRP A 16 -8.82 19.24 -6.41
C TRP A 16 -8.08 20.53 -6.76
N ASP A 17 -8.78 21.67 -6.82
CA ASP A 17 -8.17 22.96 -7.14
C ASP A 17 -7.23 23.44 -6.03
N VAL A 18 -7.55 23.13 -4.76
CA VAL A 18 -6.65 23.33 -3.61
C VAL A 18 -5.43 22.40 -3.68
N LEU A 19 -5.62 21.12 -4.02
CA LEU A 19 -4.52 20.18 -4.20
C LEU A 19 -3.58 20.57 -5.36
N MET A 20 -4.13 21.09 -6.45
CA MET A 20 -3.36 21.56 -7.60
C MET A 20 -2.53 22.81 -7.30
N LYS A 21 -2.95 23.62 -6.32
CA LYS A 21 -2.16 24.72 -5.78
C LYS A 21 -0.99 24.21 -4.92
N ASP A 22 -1.18 23.09 -4.21
CA ASP A 22 -0.18 22.45 -3.36
C ASP A 22 0.40 21.18 -4.01
N LYS A 23 0.99 21.33 -5.21
CA LYS A 23 1.62 20.23 -5.98
C LYS A 23 2.65 19.44 -5.18
N GLU A 24 3.21 20.05 -4.14
CA GLU A 24 4.18 19.41 -3.26
C GLU A 24 3.62 18.20 -2.51
N LEU A 25 2.32 18.19 -2.19
CA LEU A 25 1.67 17.08 -1.50
C LEU A 25 1.51 15.85 -2.41
N LEU A 26 1.45 16.04 -3.74
CA LEU A 26 1.33 14.96 -4.72
C LEU A 26 2.63 14.15 -4.89
N PHE A 27 3.77 14.69 -4.47
CA PHE A 27 5.03 13.95 -4.53
C PHE A 27 5.06 12.76 -3.57
N PHE A 28 4.41 12.85 -2.39
CA PHE A 28 4.43 11.74 -1.44
C PHE A 28 3.72 10.49 -1.98
N PRO A 29 2.48 10.54 -2.51
CA PRO A 29 1.86 9.40 -3.17
C PRO A 29 2.69 8.84 -4.32
N LEU A 30 3.32 9.71 -5.12
CA LEU A 30 4.19 9.29 -6.22
C LEU A 30 5.41 8.52 -5.70
N PHE A 31 6.07 9.03 -4.66
CA PHE A 31 7.20 8.33 -4.03
C PHE A 31 6.78 7.01 -3.37
N THR A 32 5.56 6.91 -2.83
CA THR A 32 5.03 5.62 -2.35
C THR A 32 4.96 4.60 -3.48
N VAL A 33 4.41 5.00 -4.64
CA VAL A 33 4.30 4.10 -5.80
C VAL A 33 5.68 3.70 -6.30
N ILE A 34 6.60 4.66 -6.45
CA ILE A 34 7.98 4.38 -6.87
C ILE A 34 8.68 3.45 -5.87
N GLY A 35 8.53 3.71 -4.57
CA GLY A 35 9.09 2.88 -3.51
C GLY A 35 8.55 1.46 -3.54
N LEU A 36 7.24 1.29 -3.76
CA LEU A 36 6.61 -0.03 -3.92
C LEU A 36 7.12 -0.75 -5.16
N VAL A 37 7.21 -0.07 -6.30
CA VAL A 37 7.78 -0.65 -7.53
C VAL A 37 9.22 -1.10 -7.28
N ALA A 38 10.04 -0.27 -6.63
CA ALA A 38 11.42 -0.62 -6.28
C ALA A 38 11.50 -1.87 -5.39
N VAL A 39 10.67 -1.95 -4.33
CA VAL A 39 10.59 -3.15 -3.48
C VAL A 39 10.21 -4.37 -4.32
N ILE A 40 9.14 -4.29 -5.12
CA ILE A 40 8.70 -5.41 -5.97
C ILE A 40 9.81 -5.83 -6.92
N SER A 41 10.49 -4.89 -7.59
CA SER A 41 11.57 -5.18 -8.53
C SER A 41 12.76 -5.86 -7.83
N ILE A 42 13.19 -5.37 -6.67
CA ILE A 42 14.31 -5.94 -5.91
C ILE A 42 13.99 -7.39 -5.49
N PHE A 43 12.84 -7.60 -4.83
CA PHE A 43 12.46 -8.92 -4.34
C PHE A 43 12.16 -9.91 -5.47
N SER A 44 11.57 -9.44 -6.57
CA SER A 44 11.36 -10.26 -7.77
C SER A 44 12.68 -10.63 -8.43
N GLY A 45 13.66 -9.71 -8.48
CA GLY A 45 15.00 -10.00 -8.98
C GLY A 45 15.72 -11.07 -8.14
N ILE A 46 15.64 -10.96 -6.81
CA ILE A 46 16.19 -11.96 -5.88
C ILE A 46 15.49 -13.32 -6.07
N ALA A 47 14.15 -13.32 -6.15
CA ALA A 47 13.36 -14.53 -6.39
C ALA A 47 13.73 -15.19 -7.73
N GLY A 48 13.96 -14.40 -8.78
CA GLY A 48 14.43 -14.91 -10.07
C GLY A 48 15.82 -15.52 -10.00
N SER A 49 16.78 -14.83 -9.38
CA SER A 49 18.16 -15.30 -9.27
C SER A 49 18.33 -16.57 -8.43
N THR A 50 17.46 -16.76 -7.42
CA THR A 50 17.50 -17.93 -6.54
C THR A 50 16.67 -19.11 -7.07
N GLY A 51 16.00 -18.97 -8.22
CA GLY A 51 15.09 -19.98 -8.77
C GLY A 51 13.80 -20.16 -7.98
N ALA A 52 13.40 -19.16 -7.18
CA ALA A 52 12.19 -19.22 -6.38
C ALA A 52 10.94 -19.34 -7.24
N PHE A 53 10.88 -18.67 -8.40
CA PHE A 53 9.75 -18.82 -9.34
C PHE A 53 9.59 -20.26 -9.85
N THR A 54 10.69 -20.91 -10.22
CA THR A 54 10.66 -22.33 -10.65
C THR A 54 10.19 -23.26 -9.53
N ARG A 55 10.59 -23.00 -8.28
CA ARG A 55 10.12 -23.75 -7.11
C ARG A 55 8.65 -23.49 -6.80
N LEU A 56 8.18 -22.26 -7.00
CA LEU A 56 6.77 -21.92 -6.85
C LEU A 56 5.91 -22.70 -7.84
N ASP A 57 6.30 -22.75 -9.12
CA ASP A 57 5.57 -23.49 -10.16
C ASP A 57 5.55 -25.02 -9.90
N ALA A 58 6.66 -25.55 -9.38
CA ALA A 58 6.77 -26.97 -9.01
C ALA A 58 6.10 -27.32 -7.65
N ASN A 59 5.44 -26.36 -6.99
CA ASN A 59 4.91 -26.49 -5.61
C ASN A 59 5.96 -26.98 -4.59
N ALA A 60 7.24 -26.68 -4.83
CA ALA A 60 8.38 -27.10 -4.01
C ALA A 60 8.96 -25.91 -3.22
N ILE A 61 8.09 -25.12 -2.58
CA ILE A 61 8.45 -23.89 -1.87
C ILE A 61 9.40 -24.20 -0.72
N SER A 62 10.59 -23.60 -0.75
CA SER A 62 11.59 -23.73 0.33
C SER A 62 11.29 -22.76 1.48
N ARG A 63 11.85 -23.05 2.67
CA ARG A 63 11.87 -22.09 3.79
C ARG A 63 12.47 -20.74 3.38
N GLY A 64 13.47 -20.75 2.50
CA GLY A 64 14.07 -19.52 1.97
C GLY A 64 13.08 -18.66 1.19
N ASP A 65 12.21 -19.28 0.39
CA ASP A 65 11.20 -18.58 -0.42
C ASP A 65 10.10 -17.97 0.46
N GLN A 66 9.73 -18.67 1.54
CA GLN A 66 8.78 -18.16 2.54
C GLN A 66 9.33 -16.94 3.27
N ILE A 67 10.59 -16.98 3.70
CA ILE A 67 11.27 -15.84 4.34
C ILE A 67 11.34 -14.65 3.37
N LEU A 68 11.70 -14.91 2.11
CA LEU A 68 11.76 -13.88 1.07
C LEU A 68 10.39 -13.22 0.85
N TYR A 69 9.31 -14.01 0.79
CA TYR A 69 7.95 -13.50 0.68
C TYR A 69 7.55 -12.63 1.87
N VAL A 70 7.79 -13.10 3.10
CA VAL A 70 7.49 -12.33 4.32
C VAL A 70 8.27 -11.02 4.36
N LEU A 71 9.54 -11.05 3.97
CA LEU A 71 10.39 -9.85 3.94
C LEU A 71 9.94 -8.85 2.87
N ALA A 72 9.54 -9.33 1.68
CA ALA A 72 8.97 -8.50 0.63
C ALA A 72 7.66 -7.84 1.09
N PHE A 73 6.79 -8.62 1.74
CA PHE A 73 5.51 -8.16 2.27
C PHE A 73 5.71 -7.11 3.35
N PHE A 74 6.57 -7.37 4.34
CA PHE A 74 6.91 -6.41 5.38
C PHE A 74 7.51 -5.12 4.80
N SER A 75 8.47 -5.23 3.87
CA SER A 75 9.11 -4.08 3.24
C SER A 75 8.08 -3.21 2.51
N SER A 76 7.09 -3.83 1.85
CA SER A 76 6.01 -3.11 1.18
C SER A 76 5.15 -2.31 2.16
N TYR A 77 4.76 -2.93 3.29
CA TYR A 77 4.00 -2.24 4.35
C TYR A 77 4.80 -1.11 4.98
N PHE A 78 6.09 -1.33 5.22
CA PHE A 78 6.99 -0.31 5.75
C PHE A 78 7.06 0.91 4.83
N VAL A 79 7.27 0.71 3.52
CA VAL A 79 7.29 1.80 2.52
C VAL A 79 5.96 2.57 2.52
N ILE A 80 4.83 1.86 2.49
CA ILE A 80 3.50 2.50 2.49
C ILE A 80 3.31 3.37 3.74
N ILE A 81 3.58 2.82 4.92
CA ILE A 81 3.36 3.54 6.18
C ILE A 81 4.35 4.69 6.32
N PHE A 82 5.59 4.52 5.87
CA PHE A 82 6.61 5.57 5.90
C PHE A 82 6.19 6.80 5.09
N PHE A 83 5.81 6.61 3.82
CA PHE A 83 5.40 7.72 2.98
C PHE A 83 4.03 8.30 3.38
N ASN A 84 3.12 7.48 3.91
CA ASN A 84 1.88 7.98 4.48
C ASN A 84 2.14 8.85 5.72
N ALA A 85 3.07 8.47 6.60
CA ALA A 85 3.46 9.28 7.74
C ALA A 85 4.10 10.61 7.30
N ALA A 86 4.95 10.59 6.27
CA ALA A 86 5.54 11.79 5.68
C ALA A 86 4.47 12.74 5.09
N LEU A 87 3.49 12.19 4.36
CA LEU A 87 2.35 12.92 3.81
C LEU A 87 1.52 13.56 4.92
N ILE A 88 1.18 12.80 5.97
CA ILE A 88 0.40 13.30 7.10
C ILE A 88 1.15 14.44 7.82
N SER A 89 2.47 14.31 7.98
CA SER A 89 3.29 15.37 8.58
C SER A 89 3.25 16.65 7.74
N ALA A 90 3.46 16.55 6.43
CA ALA A 90 3.41 17.71 5.53
C ALA A 90 2.01 18.35 5.48
N ALA A 91 0.95 17.54 5.51
CA ALA A 91 -0.42 18.03 5.58
C ALA A 91 -0.68 18.77 6.91
N LEU A 92 -0.15 18.27 8.02
CA LEU A 92 -0.29 18.91 9.33
C LEU A 92 0.46 20.25 9.39
N ASP A 93 1.65 20.34 8.80
CA ASP A 93 2.40 21.58 8.68
C ASP A 93 1.64 22.64 7.87
N ARG A 94 1.00 22.23 6.77
CA ARG A 94 0.13 23.10 5.96
C ARG A 94 -1.08 23.61 6.74
N LEU A 95 -1.75 22.72 7.49
CA LEU A 95 -2.90 23.08 8.33
C LEU A 95 -2.55 24.07 9.45
N ARG A 96 -1.29 24.06 9.91
CA ARG A 96 -0.77 25.02 10.90
C ARG A 96 -0.39 26.38 10.29
N GLY A 97 -0.60 26.57 8.99
CA GLY A 97 -0.25 27.80 8.28
C GLY A 97 1.23 27.88 7.89
N GLY A 98 1.98 26.78 7.98
CA GLY A 98 3.35 26.70 7.49
C GLY A 98 3.45 26.47 5.98
N ASP A 99 4.67 26.51 5.47
CA ASP A 99 4.96 26.11 4.10
C ASP A 99 5.16 24.59 4.04
N PRO A 100 4.36 23.87 3.21
CA PRO A 100 4.60 22.47 2.99
C PRO A 100 5.96 22.34 2.30
N ASN A 101 6.78 21.38 2.73
CA ASN A 101 8.00 21.00 2.01
C ASN A 101 8.16 19.49 2.09
N VAL A 102 8.37 18.85 0.94
CA VAL A 102 8.62 17.41 0.83
C VAL A 102 9.76 16.97 1.76
N SER A 103 10.83 17.78 1.83
CA SER A 103 11.99 17.51 2.69
C SER A 103 11.64 17.54 4.18
N SER A 104 10.75 18.44 4.61
CA SER A 104 10.31 18.52 6.01
C SER A 104 9.54 17.27 6.40
N GLY A 105 8.55 16.88 5.58
CA GLY A 105 7.75 15.68 5.82
C GLY A 105 8.60 14.40 5.85
N LEU A 106 9.57 14.28 4.94
CA LEU A 106 10.48 13.13 4.91
C LEU A 106 11.40 13.10 6.14
N SER A 107 11.98 14.25 6.52
CA SER A 107 12.81 14.37 7.73
C SER A 107 12.03 14.00 8.99
N HIS A 108 10.78 14.44 9.10
CA HIS A 108 9.93 14.14 10.24
C HIS A 108 9.54 12.65 10.31
N ALA A 109 9.30 12.01 9.16
CA ALA A 109 9.10 10.57 9.07
C ALA A 109 10.37 9.80 9.47
N PHE A 110 11.55 10.23 9.02
CA PHE A 110 12.83 9.63 9.42
C PHE A 110 13.10 9.75 10.93
N ALA A 111 12.75 10.88 11.56
CA ALA A 111 12.87 11.03 13.02
C ALA A 111 12.03 9.99 13.79
N HIS A 112 10.92 9.54 13.21
CA HIS A 112 10.00 8.55 13.80
C HIS A 112 10.08 7.17 13.16
N ILE A 113 11.19 6.86 12.47
CA ILE A 113 11.36 5.61 11.74
C ILE A 113 11.17 4.37 12.62
N HIS A 114 11.57 4.44 13.89
CA HIS A 114 11.39 3.36 14.87
C HIS A 114 9.91 3.09 15.16
N THR A 115 9.10 4.14 15.34
CA THR A 115 7.65 4.02 15.52
C THR A 115 7.00 3.48 14.26
N ILE A 116 7.39 3.99 13.08
CA ILE A 116 6.91 3.52 11.78
C ILE A 116 7.22 2.03 11.57
N PHE A 117 8.41 1.60 11.96
CA PHE A 117 8.82 0.19 11.88
C PHE A 117 7.93 -0.72 12.73
N ILE A 118 7.63 -0.33 13.98
CA ILE A 118 6.74 -1.09 14.86
C ILE A 118 5.32 -1.16 14.27
N TRP A 119 4.80 -0.03 13.79
CA TRP A 119 3.49 0.00 13.13
C TRP A 119 3.45 -0.85 11.86
N ALA A 120 4.53 -0.85 11.07
CA ALA A 120 4.65 -1.70 9.90
C ALA A 120 4.66 -3.19 10.26
N LEU A 121 5.29 -3.56 11.38
CA LEU A 121 5.28 -4.94 11.87
C LEU A 121 3.86 -5.39 12.27
N ILE A 122 3.14 -4.53 12.99
CA ILE A 122 1.74 -4.80 13.37
C ILE A 122 0.87 -4.88 12.11
N ALA A 123 0.99 -3.93 11.19
CA ALA A 123 0.21 -3.92 9.96
C ALA A 123 0.51 -5.11 9.06
N ALA A 124 1.77 -5.53 8.95
CA ALA A 124 2.18 -6.70 8.19
C ALA A 124 1.65 -8.00 8.82
N THR A 125 1.71 -8.13 10.15
CA THR A 125 1.17 -9.32 10.84
C THR A 125 -0.35 -9.43 10.69
N VAL A 126 -1.07 -8.31 10.87
CA VAL A 126 -2.52 -8.25 10.61
C VAL A 126 -2.81 -8.53 9.12
N GLY A 127 -2.02 -7.98 8.21
CA GLY A 127 -2.14 -8.21 6.77
C GLY A 127 -2.00 -9.69 6.41
N LEU A 128 -0.99 -10.37 6.97
CA LEU A 128 -0.80 -11.80 6.79
C LEU A 128 -1.95 -12.61 7.41
N ALA A 129 -2.42 -12.26 8.61
CA ALA A 129 -3.56 -12.92 9.24
C ALA A 129 -4.82 -12.79 8.38
N LEU A 130 -5.10 -11.59 7.85
CA LEU A 130 -6.21 -11.36 6.92
C LEU A 130 -6.02 -12.11 5.61
N GLN A 131 -4.79 -12.23 5.10
CA GLN A 131 -4.51 -12.99 3.88
C GLN A 131 -4.79 -14.48 4.07
N LEU A 132 -4.42 -15.05 5.22
CA LEU A 132 -4.73 -16.44 5.58
C LEU A 132 -6.25 -16.66 5.69
N LEU A 133 -6.97 -15.74 6.35
CA LEU A 133 -8.43 -15.78 6.42
C LEU A 133 -9.06 -15.67 5.02
N ARG A 134 -8.52 -14.79 4.18
CA ARG A 134 -9.00 -14.58 2.80
C ARG A 134 -8.72 -15.77 1.89
N ALA A 135 -7.62 -16.49 2.09
CA ALA A 135 -7.32 -17.70 1.33
C ALA A 135 -8.45 -18.74 1.48
N ASN A 136 -9.09 -18.80 2.65
CA ASN A 136 -10.25 -19.66 2.89
C ASN A 136 -11.55 -19.08 2.29
N GLN A 137 -11.71 -17.76 2.28
CA GLN A 137 -12.89 -17.05 1.74
C GLN A 137 -12.90 -16.95 0.20
N ARG A 138 -11.75 -17.02 -0.48
CA ARG A 138 -11.68 -16.97 -1.96
C ARG A 138 -12.44 -18.13 -2.59
N ASN A 139 -12.49 -19.28 -1.91
CA ASN A 139 -13.35 -20.41 -2.30
C ASN A 139 -14.84 -20.10 -2.15
N ILE A 140 -15.25 -19.24 -1.21
CA ILE A 140 -16.65 -18.89 -0.98
C ILE A 140 -17.14 -17.85 -2.00
N PHE A 141 -16.37 -16.78 -2.25
CA PHE A 141 -16.72 -15.79 -3.27
C PHE A 141 -16.67 -16.39 -4.69
N ALA A 142 -15.69 -17.24 -4.99
CA ALA A 142 -15.65 -17.97 -6.26
C ALA A 142 -16.83 -18.95 -6.39
N ARG A 143 -17.17 -19.70 -5.32
CA ARG A 143 -18.37 -20.56 -5.31
C ARG A 143 -19.66 -19.77 -5.47
N MET A 144 -19.82 -18.63 -4.81
CA MET A 144 -21.03 -17.80 -4.96
C MET A 144 -21.21 -17.32 -6.41
N ILE A 145 -20.13 -16.92 -7.08
CA ILE A 145 -20.16 -16.54 -8.49
C ILE A 145 -20.47 -17.76 -9.38
N ILE A 146 -19.87 -18.92 -9.09
CA ILE A 146 -20.12 -20.17 -9.83
C ILE A 146 -21.55 -20.67 -9.61
N ASP A 147 -22.11 -20.56 -8.40
CA ASP A 147 -23.48 -20.96 -8.06
C ASP A 147 -24.51 -20.02 -8.71
N MET A 148 -24.22 -18.73 -8.82
CA MET A 148 -25.06 -17.78 -9.58
C MET A 148 -25.06 -18.05 -11.08
N ILE A 149 -23.94 -18.54 -11.64
CA ILE A 149 -23.82 -18.88 -13.07
C ILE A 149 -24.35 -20.29 -13.34
N GLY A 150 -24.14 -21.24 -12.42
CA GLY A 150 -24.53 -22.64 -12.52
C GLY A 150 -25.97 -22.95 -12.10
N GLY A 151 -26.67 -22.02 -11.44
CA GLY A 151 -28.11 -22.11 -11.19
C GLY A 151 -28.99 -21.76 -12.40
N VAL A 152 -28.38 -21.48 -13.56
CA VAL A 152 -29.06 -21.11 -14.81
C VAL A 152 -29.18 -22.28 -15.80
N TRP A 153 -28.65 -23.48 -15.48
CA TRP A 153 -28.89 -24.70 -16.24
C TRP A 153 -29.29 -25.88 -15.36
#